data_AF-A0AAD1L614-F1
#
_entry.id   AF-A0AAD1L614-F1
#
_cell.length_a   1.000
_cell.length_b   1.000
_cell.length_c   1.000
_cell.angle_alpha   90.00
_cell.angle_beta   90.00
_cell.angle_gamma   90.00
#
_symmetry.space_group_name_H-M   'P 1'
#
loop_
_entity.id
_entity.type
_entity.pdbx_description
1 polymer ?
#
loop_
_entity_poly.entity_id
_entity_poly.type
_entity_poly.pdbx_seq_one_letter_code
_entity_poly.pdbx_strand_id
1 'polypeptide(L)'
;MAKIRITHRYDINKDMFYGVETNQPYEKVVQRLAYLQLIHSTLPDFPYMANCLEQADAVELYCRIFGGIPLNTNQHYTAEIDLYRNWEIDTRELVNDINCQNSIAISGCVEKIFKYIVENSVQIYQLTKEAYKLGQGMTNNEKEEMALLLIYMDWQLQRMDRVLMGEKIQKEWDWHDFEGRLISDISYTHTGQPDLYIHKD
;
A
#
# COMPACT_ATOMS: atom_id res chain seq x y z
N MET A 1 -8.25 7.09 23.95
CA MET A 1 -7.98 6.55 22.61
C MET A 1 -7.22 5.23 22.80
N ALA A 2 -7.54 4.19 22.05
CA ALA A 2 -6.78 2.94 22.06
C ALA A 2 -5.46 3.14 21.31
N LYS A 3 -4.39 2.51 21.78
CA LYS A 3 -3.08 2.49 21.11
C LYS A 3 -2.83 1.07 20.63
N ILE A 4 -2.83 0.88 19.32
CA ILE A 4 -2.74 -0.44 18.71
C ILE A 4 -1.41 -0.52 17.98
N ARG A 5 -0.56 -1.46 18.38
CA ARG A 5 0.69 -1.75 17.69
C ARG A 5 0.40 -2.53 16.41
N ILE A 6 1.08 -2.19 15.32
CA ILE A 6 1.04 -2.92 14.05
C ILE A 6 2.38 -3.62 13.88
N THR A 7 2.33 -4.93 13.67
CA THR A 7 3.51 -5.79 13.51
C THR A 7 3.39 -6.60 12.22
N HIS A 8 4.50 -7.20 11.80
CA HIS A 8 4.50 -8.18 10.72
C HIS A 8 5.37 -9.37 11.13
N ARG A 9 4.88 -10.58 10.93
CA ARG A 9 5.53 -11.83 11.36
C ARG A 9 6.99 -11.97 10.94
N TYR A 10 7.32 -11.43 9.76
CA TYR A 10 8.65 -11.51 9.16
C TYR A 10 9.50 -10.25 9.39
N ASP A 11 9.08 -9.37 10.31
CA ASP A 11 9.85 -8.17 10.62
C ASP A 11 11.25 -8.52 11.13
N ILE A 12 12.25 -8.08 10.38
CA ILE A 12 13.67 -8.29 10.68
C ILE A 12 14.13 -7.21 11.69
N ASN A 13 13.50 -6.04 11.69
CA ASN A 13 13.89 -4.90 12.53
C ASN A 13 12.93 -4.69 13.70
N LYS A 14 13.14 -5.49 14.75
CA LYS A 14 12.31 -5.47 15.96
C LYS A 14 12.40 -4.17 16.79
N ASP A 15 13.37 -3.31 16.49
CA ASP A 15 13.56 -2.03 17.18
C ASP A 15 12.63 -0.93 16.63
N MET A 16 12.06 -1.13 15.44
CA MET A 16 11.07 -0.21 14.88
C MET A 16 9.71 -0.43 15.54
N PHE A 17 9.05 0.68 15.87
CA PHE A 17 7.70 0.68 16.43
C PHE A 17 6.76 1.36 15.44
N TYR A 18 5.70 0.64 15.07
CA TYR A 18 4.61 1.14 14.24
C TYR A 18 3.30 0.89 14.96
N GLY A 19 2.43 1.88 14.98
CA GLY A 19 1.12 1.76 15.60
C GLY A 19 0.20 2.92 15.28
N VAL A 20 -1.04 2.79 15.71
CA VAL A 20 -2.07 3.80 15.53
C VAL A 20 -2.74 4.11 16.87
N GLU A 21 -2.89 5.39 17.18
CA GLU A 21 -3.77 5.86 18.24
C GLU A 21 -5.12 6.28 17.64
N THR A 22 -6.21 5.68 18.12
CA THR A 22 -7.54 5.87 17.54
C THR A 22 -8.67 5.72 18.56
N ASN A 23 -9.84 6.26 18.24
CA ASN A 23 -11.08 6.05 19.01
C ASN A 23 -11.90 4.87 18.48
N GLN A 24 -11.44 4.21 17.42
CA GLN A 24 -12.13 3.07 16.84
C GLN A 24 -11.97 1.83 17.74
N PRO A 25 -13.01 0.98 17.86
CA PRO A 25 -12.89 -0.33 18.49
C PRO A 25 -11.83 -1.18 17.80
N TYR A 26 -11.16 -2.06 18.56
CA TYR A 26 -10.10 -2.93 18.05
C TYR A 26 -10.55 -3.76 16.83
N GLU A 27 -11.73 -4.35 16.89
CA GLU A 27 -12.29 -5.17 15.80
C GLU A 27 -12.47 -4.35 14.52
N LYS A 28 -12.86 -3.07 14.65
CA LYS A 28 -12.98 -2.16 13.50
C LYS A 28 -11.62 -1.80 12.91
N VAL A 29 -10.56 -1.74 13.72
CA VAL A 29 -9.19 -1.54 13.22
C VAL A 29 -8.73 -2.76 12.44
N VAL A 30 -8.93 -3.96 12.97
CA VAL A 30 -8.62 -5.24 12.29
C VAL A 30 -9.32 -5.32 10.93
N GLN A 31 -10.63 -5.06 10.88
CA GLN A 31 -11.42 -5.09 9.64
C GLN A 31 -10.92 -4.07 8.62
N ARG A 32 -10.61 -2.84 9.05
CA ARG A 32 -10.12 -1.78 8.16
C ARG A 32 -8.73 -2.05 7.62
N LEU A 33 -7.83 -2.64 8.42
CA LEU A 33 -6.53 -3.07 7.93
C LEU A 33 -6.67 -4.20 6.91
N ALA A 34 -7.53 -5.19 7.15
CA ALA A 34 -7.81 -6.25 6.17
C ALA A 34 -8.36 -5.68 4.87
N TYR A 35 -9.27 -4.71 4.96
CA TYR A 35 -9.80 -3.99 3.81
C TYR A 35 -8.72 -3.21 3.04
N LEU A 36 -7.82 -2.50 3.73
CA LEU A 36 -6.69 -1.84 3.05
C LEU A 36 -5.82 -2.83 2.30
N GLN A 37 -5.51 -3.99 2.90
CA GLN A 37 -4.71 -5.02 2.24
C GLN A 37 -5.41 -5.56 0.99
N LEU A 38 -6.72 -5.81 1.05
CA LEU A 38 -7.52 -6.26 -0.10
C LEU A 38 -7.60 -5.23 -1.22
N ILE A 39 -7.80 -3.95 -0.90
CA ILE A 39 -7.83 -2.91 -1.94
C ILE A 39 -6.44 -2.74 -2.54
N HIS A 40 -5.40 -2.68 -1.70
CA HIS A 40 -4.01 -2.60 -2.14
C HIS A 40 -3.64 -3.74 -3.09
N SER A 41 -4.07 -4.97 -2.82
CA SER A 41 -3.76 -6.13 -3.68
C SER A 41 -4.42 -6.08 -5.07
N THR A 42 -5.36 -5.16 -5.31
CA THR A 42 -5.99 -4.93 -6.63
C THR A 42 -5.37 -3.76 -7.40
N LEU A 43 -4.43 -3.04 -6.77
CA LEU A 43 -3.69 -1.94 -7.39
C LEU A 43 -2.42 -2.47 -8.08
N PRO A 44 -1.78 -1.66 -8.96
CA PRO A 44 -0.60 -2.10 -9.68
C PRO A 44 0.56 -2.38 -8.74
N ASP A 45 1.15 -3.55 -8.88
CA ASP A 45 2.37 -3.97 -8.19
C ASP A 45 3.60 -3.58 -9.03
N PHE A 46 4.57 -2.93 -8.40
CA PHE A 46 5.78 -2.48 -9.06
C PHE A 46 6.99 -3.20 -8.47
N PRO A 47 7.92 -3.71 -9.30
CA PRO A 47 9.03 -4.55 -8.85
C PRO A 47 10.02 -3.85 -7.89
N TYR A 48 9.94 -2.53 -7.76
CA TYR A 48 10.75 -1.72 -6.85
C TYR A 48 10.05 -1.38 -5.54
N MET A 49 8.83 -1.88 -5.33
CA MET A 49 8.06 -1.72 -4.10
C MET A 49 7.92 -3.07 -3.40
N ALA A 50 7.57 -3.03 -2.11
CA ALA A 50 7.13 -4.22 -1.41
C ALA A 50 5.84 -4.74 -2.04
N ASN A 51 5.76 -6.05 -2.23
CA ASN A 51 4.56 -6.70 -2.79
C ASN A 51 3.42 -6.83 -1.77
N CYS A 52 3.62 -6.42 -0.52
CA CYS A 52 2.58 -6.41 0.51
C CYS A 52 2.60 -5.09 1.27
N LEU A 53 1.53 -4.84 2.03
CA LEU A 53 1.45 -3.65 2.85
C LEU A 53 2.34 -3.82 4.09
N GLU A 54 3.46 -3.08 4.13
CA GLU A 54 4.34 -3.11 5.29
C GLU A 54 3.77 -2.30 6.46
N GLN A 55 4.35 -2.47 7.66
CA GLN A 55 3.86 -1.83 8.89
C GLN A 55 3.79 -0.31 8.78
N ALA A 56 4.80 0.32 8.17
CA ALA A 56 4.83 1.76 7.96
C ALA A 56 3.70 2.22 7.02
N ASP A 57 3.52 1.52 5.90
CA ASP A 57 2.46 1.79 4.93
C ASP A 57 1.07 1.60 5.53
N ALA A 58 0.89 0.53 6.32
CA ALA A 58 -0.37 0.22 6.98
C ALA A 58 -0.76 1.31 7.99
N VAL A 59 0.18 1.81 8.79
CA VAL A 59 -0.05 2.93 9.72
C VAL A 59 -0.45 4.19 8.94
N GLU A 60 0.34 4.54 7.92
CA GLU A 60 0.16 5.78 7.16
C GLU A 60 -1.19 5.78 6.43
N LEU A 61 -1.49 4.72 5.68
CA LEU A 61 -2.77 4.57 4.97
C LEU A 61 -3.94 4.56 5.94
N TYR A 62 -3.86 3.82 7.05
CA TYR A 62 -4.93 3.79 8.05
C TYR A 62 -5.23 5.19 8.58
N CYS A 63 -4.19 5.93 8.99
CA CYS A 63 -4.32 7.28 9.52
C CYS A 63 -4.91 8.25 8.49
N ARG A 64 -4.43 8.21 7.24
CA ARG A 64 -4.93 9.06 6.14
C ARG A 64 -6.39 8.78 5.76
N ILE A 65 -6.80 7.52 5.79
CA ILE A 65 -8.09 7.07 5.23
C ILE A 65 -9.18 7.05 6.30
N PHE A 66 -8.87 6.60 7.53
CA PHE A 66 -9.87 6.33 8.57
C PHE A 66 -9.81 7.25 9.78
N GLY A 67 -8.80 8.13 9.85
CA GLY A 67 -8.57 8.99 10.99
C GLY A 67 -7.92 8.23 12.15
N GLY A 68 -6.71 8.65 12.49
CA GLY A 68 -5.91 8.13 13.59
C GLY A 68 -4.63 8.96 13.70
N ILE A 69 -3.86 8.75 14.77
CA ILE A 69 -2.57 9.38 14.97
C ILE A 69 -1.48 8.32 14.80
N PRO A 70 -0.51 8.50 13.89
CA PRO A 70 0.56 7.53 13.69
C PRO A 70 1.49 7.52 14.90
N LEU A 71 1.88 6.33 15.34
CA LEU A 71 2.79 6.10 16.46
C LEU A 71 4.06 5.42 15.94
N ASN A 72 5.15 6.19 15.88
CA ASN A 72 6.45 5.70 15.37
C ASN A 72 7.51 5.54 16.48
N THR A 73 7.09 5.68 17.73
CA THR A 73 7.97 5.60 18.91
C THR A 73 7.44 4.55 19.87
N ASN A 74 8.37 3.73 20.38
CA ASN A 74 8.03 2.66 21.30
C ASN A 74 7.37 3.23 22.56
N GLN A 75 6.19 2.72 22.87
CA GLN A 75 5.36 3.18 23.97
C GLN A 75 4.39 2.09 24.41
N HIS A 76 3.74 2.28 25.55
CA HIS A 76 2.70 1.37 26.00
C HIS A 76 1.53 1.34 25.02
N TYR A 77 1.11 0.12 24.64
CA TYR A 77 0.00 -0.16 23.75
C TYR A 77 -1.01 -1.11 24.41
N THR A 78 -2.26 -1.03 23.97
CA THR A 78 -3.38 -1.78 24.54
C THR A 78 -3.72 -3.04 23.77
N ALA A 79 -3.30 -3.12 22.50
CA ALA A 79 -3.48 -4.30 21.65
C ALA A 79 -2.45 -4.32 20.51
N GLU A 80 -2.32 -5.47 19.84
CA GLU A 80 -1.40 -5.68 18.73
C GLU A 80 -2.12 -6.36 17.57
N ILE A 81 -1.85 -5.91 16.34
CA ILE A 81 -2.33 -6.52 15.10
C ILE A 81 -1.12 -6.92 14.27
N ASP A 82 -1.02 -8.22 13.97
CA ASP A 82 -0.03 -8.77 13.05
C ASP A 82 -0.61 -8.79 11.62
N LEU A 83 0.04 -8.08 10.71
CA LEU A 83 -0.42 -7.90 9.33
C LEU A 83 -0.43 -9.21 8.54
N TYR A 84 0.50 -10.14 8.81
CA TYR A 84 0.51 -11.45 8.16
C TYR A 84 -0.71 -12.28 8.55
N ARG A 85 -1.04 -12.34 9.85
CA ARG A 85 -2.27 -12.97 10.33
C ARG A 85 -3.50 -12.26 9.77
N ASN A 86 -3.48 -10.94 9.71
CA ASN A 86 -4.57 -10.14 9.17
C ASN A 86 -4.82 -10.44 7.70
N TRP A 87 -3.75 -10.61 6.91
CA TRP A 87 -3.82 -11.10 5.54
C TRP A 87 -4.42 -12.50 5.46
N GLU A 88 -3.85 -13.47 6.17
CA GLU A 88 -4.24 -14.88 6.04
C GLU A 88 -5.65 -15.21 6.55
N ILE A 89 -6.15 -14.48 7.54
CA ILE A 89 -7.40 -14.81 8.23
C ILE A 89 -8.46 -13.75 7.95
N ASP A 90 -8.20 -12.51 8.37
CA ASP A 90 -9.23 -11.47 8.40
C ASP A 90 -9.64 -11.03 6.99
N THR A 91 -8.74 -11.05 5.99
CA THR A 91 -9.13 -10.77 4.60
C THR A 91 -10.07 -11.84 4.06
N ARG A 92 -9.82 -13.13 4.34
CA ARG A 92 -10.68 -14.23 3.88
C ARG A 92 -12.08 -14.13 4.46
N GLU A 93 -12.18 -13.77 5.73
CA GLU A 93 -13.48 -13.50 6.37
C GLU A 93 -14.19 -12.31 5.71
N LEU A 94 -13.44 -11.24 5.43
CA LEU A 94 -13.98 -10.02 4.82
C LEU A 94 -14.45 -10.21 3.37
N VAL A 95 -13.73 -10.99 2.57
CA VAL A 95 -14.15 -11.32 1.18
C VAL A 95 -15.52 -11.99 1.16
N ASN A 96 -15.81 -12.83 2.15
CA ASN A 96 -17.06 -13.58 2.24
C ASN A 96 -18.20 -12.83 2.95
N ASP A 97 -17.95 -11.63 3.49
CA ASP A 97 -18.95 -10.83 4.22
C ASP A 97 -19.12 -9.43 3.60
N ILE A 98 -20.04 -9.34 2.63
CA ILE A 98 -20.38 -8.09 1.96
C ILE A 98 -20.95 -7.03 2.92
N ASN A 99 -21.64 -7.44 4.00
CA ASN A 99 -22.18 -6.49 4.98
C ASN A 99 -21.04 -5.88 5.80
N CYS A 100 -20.05 -6.70 6.17
CA CYS A 100 -18.84 -6.22 6.82
C CYS A 100 -18.10 -5.22 5.92
N GLN A 101 -17.89 -5.54 4.64
CA GLN A 101 -17.28 -4.62 3.66
C GLN A 101 -18.04 -3.30 3.57
N ASN A 102 -19.36 -3.34 3.39
CA ASN A 102 -20.20 -2.12 3.35
C ASN A 102 -20.09 -1.26 4.63
N SER A 103 -19.81 -1.88 5.77
CA SER A 103 -19.68 -1.18 7.06
C SER A 103 -18.33 -0.50 7.30
N ILE A 104 -17.33 -0.78 6.45
CA ILE A 104 -15.96 -0.25 6.59
C ILE A 104 -15.43 0.47 5.35
N ALA A 105 -15.94 0.10 4.17
CA ALA A 105 -15.51 0.68 2.91
C ALA A 105 -15.82 2.18 2.88
N ILE A 106 -14.92 2.93 2.25
CA ILE A 106 -15.11 4.36 2.04
C ILE A 106 -14.95 4.70 0.59
N SER A 107 -15.60 5.79 0.19
CA SER A 107 -15.47 6.34 -1.14
C SER A 107 -14.07 6.94 -1.36
N GLY A 108 -13.48 6.62 -2.51
CA GLY A 108 -12.15 7.08 -2.91
C GLY A 108 -11.00 6.43 -2.13
N CYS A 109 -11.20 5.28 -1.50
CA CYS A 109 -10.14 4.48 -0.92
C CYS A 109 -9.10 4.07 -1.98
N VAL A 110 -9.55 3.54 -3.12
CA VAL A 110 -8.68 3.09 -4.23
C VAL A 110 -7.79 4.23 -4.71
N GLU A 111 -8.38 5.40 -4.94
CA GLU A 111 -7.67 6.62 -5.35
C GLU A 111 -6.64 7.05 -4.29
N LYS A 112 -7.00 7.01 -3.00
CA LYS A 112 -6.11 7.42 -1.91
C LYS A 112 -4.91 6.49 -1.77
N ILE A 113 -5.12 5.18 -1.89
CA ILE A 113 -4.02 4.21 -1.87
C ILE A 113 -3.16 4.36 -3.12
N PHE A 114 -3.76 4.56 -4.30
CA PHE A 114 -2.98 4.79 -5.52
C PHE A 114 -2.14 6.07 -5.42
N LYS A 115 -2.69 7.18 -4.91
CA LYS A 115 -1.93 8.40 -4.62
C LYS A 115 -0.74 8.14 -3.68
N TYR A 116 -0.95 7.35 -2.63
CA TYR A 116 0.13 6.93 -1.73
C TYR A 116 1.23 6.14 -2.46
N ILE A 117 0.86 5.19 -3.32
CA ILE A 117 1.81 4.44 -4.16
C ILE A 117 2.65 5.39 -5.03
N VAL A 118 2.04 6.41 -5.64
CA VAL A 118 2.76 7.41 -6.44
C VAL A 118 3.73 8.22 -5.58
N GLU A 119 3.30 8.71 -4.42
CA GLU A 119 4.15 9.46 -3.49
C GLU A 119 5.37 8.64 -3.06
N ASN A 120 5.17 7.37 -2.69
CA ASN A 120 6.25 6.45 -2.34
C ASN A 120 7.18 6.17 -3.52
N SER A 121 6.62 5.97 -4.73
CA SER A 121 7.40 5.75 -5.94
C SER A 121 8.32 6.94 -6.25
N VAL A 122 7.82 8.17 -6.07
CA VAL A 122 8.62 9.39 -6.22
C VAL A 122 9.76 9.42 -5.20
N GLN A 123 9.49 9.09 -3.93
CA GLN A 123 10.51 9.06 -2.88
C GLN A 123 11.60 8.02 -3.18
N ILE A 124 11.21 6.79 -3.53
CA ILE A 124 12.14 5.71 -3.90
C ILE A 124 12.97 6.12 -5.12
N TYR A 125 12.37 6.77 -6.11
CA TYR A 125 13.08 7.24 -7.31
C TYR A 125 14.16 8.27 -6.94
N GLN A 126 13.87 9.24 -6.07
CA GLN A 126 14.87 10.22 -5.65
C GLN A 126 16.02 9.57 -4.87
N LEU A 127 15.71 8.69 -3.92
CA LEU A 127 16.72 7.96 -3.16
C LEU A 127 17.60 7.09 -4.07
N THR A 128 16.99 6.40 -5.03
CA THR A 128 17.71 5.57 -6.02
C THR A 128 18.61 6.43 -6.90
N LYS A 129 18.13 7.60 -7.33
CA LYS A 129 18.88 8.55 -8.15
C LYS A 129 20.07 9.16 -7.40
N GLU A 130 19.91 9.45 -6.11
CA GLU A 130 20.98 9.90 -5.24
C GLU A 130 22.03 8.81 -5.02
N ALA A 131 21.60 7.58 -4.70
CA ALA A 131 22.48 6.43 -4.54
C ALA A 131 23.29 6.15 -5.83
N TYR A 132 22.65 6.21 -7.00
CA TYR A 132 23.31 6.04 -8.30
C TYR A 132 24.38 7.11 -8.57
N LYS A 133 24.10 8.38 -8.23
CA LYS A 133 25.08 9.48 -8.35
C LYS A 133 26.28 9.30 -7.43
N LEU A 134 26.03 8.84 -6.20
CA LEU A 134 27.06 8.64 -5.20
C LEU A 134 27.96 7.47 -5.57
N GLY A 135 27.39 6.34 -5.97
CA GLY A 135 27.98 5.23 -6.76
C GLY A 135 29.35 4.65 -6.33
N GLN A 136 29.98 5.15 -5.28
CA GLN A 136 31.31 4.74 -4.85
C GLN A 136 31.24 3.32 -4.29
N GLY A 137 32.02 2.42 -4.89
CA GLY A 137 32.07 1.01 -4.49
C GLY A 137 31.07 0.10 -5.20
N MET A 138 30.23 0.61 -6.11
CA MET A 138 29.40 -0.24 -6.97
C MET A 138 30.24 -0.90 -8.06
N THR A 139 29.96 -2.17 -8.34
CA THR A 139 30.43 -2.87 -9.53
C THR A 139 29.76 -2.30 -10.79
N ASN A 140 30.34 -2.58 -11.96
CA ASN A 140 29.72 -2.16 -13.23
C ASN A 140 28.31 -2.75 -13.42
N ASN A 141 28.11 -4.01 -13.00
CA ASN A 141 26.81 -4.68 -13.11
C ASN A 141 25.73 -4.00 -12.24
N GLU A 142 26.04 -3.73 -10.97
CA GLU A 142 25.09 -3.03 -10.07
C GLU A 142 24.75 -1.63 -10.61
N LYS A 143 25.73 -0.95 -11.21
CA LYS A 143 25.51 0.35 -11.83
C LYS A 143 24.58 0.26 -13.05
N GLU A 144 24.74 -0.76 -13.89
CA GLU A 144 23.86 -1.01 -15.03
C GLU A 144 22.43 -1.37 -14.57
N GLU A 145 22.29 -2.25 -13.58
CA GLU A 145 21.00 -2.62 -13.00
C GLU A 145 20.26 -1.41 -12.41
N MET A 146 20.96 -0.56 -11.64
CA MET A 146 20.37 0.67 -11.11
C MET A 146 19.98 1.67 -12.22
N ALA A 147 20.78 1.77 -13.29
CA ALA A 147 20.44 2.63 -14.42
C ALA A 147 19.16 2.15 -15.13
N LEU A 148 19.02 0.84 -15.34
CA LEU A 148 17.81 0.24 -15.91
C LEU A 148 16.60 0.44 -15.01
N LEU A 149 16.77 0.28 -13.69
CA LEU A 149 15.72 0.56 -12.71
C LEU A 149 15.25 2.01 -12.79
N LEU A 150 16.19 2.98 -12.83
CA LEU A 150 15.85 4.40 -12.94
C LEU A 150 15.07 4.71 -14.22
N ILE A 151 15.44 4.11 -15.36
CA ILE A 151 14.69 4.26 -16.62
C ILE A 151 13.27 3.70 -16.48
N TYR A 152 13.14 2.51 -15.91
CA TYR A 152 11.84 1.87 -15.69
C TYR A 152 10.95 2.73 -14.78
N MET A 153 11.47 3.19 -13.65
CA MET A 153 10.74 4.05 -12.71
C MET A 153 10.30 5.36 -13.37
N ASP A 154 11.15 6.01 -14.16
CA ASP A 154 10.82 7.25 -14.86
C ASP A 154 9.60 7.08 -15.78
N TRP A 155 9.55 5.97 -16.54
CA TRP A 155 8.38 5.65 -17.36
C TRP A 155 7.13 5.36 -16.54
N GLN A 156 7.25 4.65 -15.42
CA GLN A 156 6.08 4.34 -14.58
C GLN A 156 5.53 5.59 -13.90
N LEU A 157 6.38 6.48 -13.40
CA LEU A 157 5.96 7.75 -12.79
C LEU A 157 5.17 8.62 -13.77
N GLN A 158 5.62 8.73 -15.03
CA GLN A 158 4.87 9.46 -16.06
C GLN A 158 3.49 8.85 -16.33
N ARG A 159 3.38 7.51 -16.30
CA ARG A 159 2.09 6.80 -16.48
C ARG A 159 1.18 6.97 -15.27
N MET A 160 1.74 6.89 -14.07
CA MET A 160 1.03 7.16 -12.82
C MET A 160 0.43 8.56 -12.79
N ASP A 161 1.21 9.58 -13.19
CA ASP A 161 0.72 10.95 -13.28
C ASP A 161 -0.48 11.07 -14.23
N ARG A 162 -0.45 10.39 -15.38
CA ARG A 162 -1.58 10.36 -16.32
C ARG A 162 -2.82 9.73 -15.70
N VAL A 163 -2.68 8.65 -14.94
CA VAL A 163 -3.80 8.02 -14.22
C VAL A 163 -4.35 8.94 -13.13
N LEU A 164 -3.49 9.66 -12.41
CA LEU A 164 -3.92 10.68 -11.44
C LEU A 164 -4.67 11.84 -12.10
N MET A 165 -4.36 12.15 -13.36
CA MET A 165 -5.11 13.12 -14.19
C MET A 165 -6.41 12.54 -14.77
N GLY A 166 -6.76 11.30 -14.44
CA GLY A 166 -8.00 10.65 -14.84
C GLY A 166 -7.90 9.82 -16.12
N GLU A 167 -6.69 9.60 -16.65
CA GLU A 167 -6.51 8.68 -17.77
C GLU A 167 -6.76 7.23 -17.32
N LYS A 168 -7.32 6.42 -18.22
CA LYS A 168 -7.41 4.98 -18.02
C LYS A 168 -6.05 4.32 -18.20
N ILE A 169 -5.81 3.27 -17.43
CA ILE A 169 -4.62 2.43 -17.59
C ILE A 169 -4.67 1.75 -18.95
N GLN A 170 -3.65 1.98 -19.78
CA GLN A 170 -3.57 1.40 -21.11
C GLN A 170 -3.00 -0.03 -21.04
N LYS A 171 -3.51 -0.93 -21.90
CA LYS A 171 -3.12 -2.34 -21.91
C LYS A 171 -1.61 -2.53 -22.18
N GLU A 172 -1.04 -1.69 -23.04
CA GLU A 172 0.38 -1.71 -23.40
C GLU A 172 1.32 -1.26 -22.27
N TRP A 173 0.79 -0.76 -21.14
CA TRP A 173 1.63 -0.43 -19.98
C TRP A 173 2.01 -1.67 -19.17
N ASP A 174 1.30 -2.78 -19.38
CA ASP A 174 1.56 -4.10 -18.80
C ASP A 174 1.60 -4.09 -17.26
N TRP A 175 0.72 -3.29 -16.66
CA TRP A 175 0.57 -3.22 -15.20
C TRP A 175 -0.20 -4.44 -14.72
N HIS A 176 0.29 -5.05 -13.65
CA HIS A 176 -0.33 -6.22 -13.04
C HIS A 176 -0.62 -5.93 -11.57
N ASP A 177 -1.68 -6.53 -11.05
CA ASP A 177 -1.94 -6.50 -9.61
C ASP A 177 -1.06 -7.52 -8.85
N PHE A 178 -1.24 -7.59 -7.54
CA PHE A 178 -0.49 -8.50 -6.67
C PHE A 178 -0.65 -9.99 -7.06
N GLU A 179 -1.78 -10.36 -7.65
CA GLU A 179 -2.05 -11.73 -8.10
C GLU A 179 -1.52 -11.99 -9.52
N GLY A 180 -0.87 -11.01 -10.14
CA GLY A 180 -0.34 -11.10 -11.50
C GLY A 180 -1.43 -10.95 -12.57
N ARG A 181 -2.58 -10.35 -12.25
CA ARG A 181 -3.65 -10.09 -13.23
C ARG A 181 -3.42 -8.75 -13.92
N LEU A 182 -3.56 -8.74 -15.24
CA LEU A 182 -3.40 -7.53 -16.04
C LEU A 182 -4.45 -6.48 -15.68
N ILE A 183 -3.98 -5.27 -15.37
CA ILE A 183 -4.79 -4.09 -15.08
C ILE A 183 -4.86 -3.24 -16.35
N SER A 184 -6.07 -3.03 -16.88
CA SER A 184 -6.31 -2.17 -18.04
C SER A 184 -7.73 -1.61 -18.02
N ASP A 185 -7.95 -0.50 -18.74
CA ASP A 185 -9.23 0.20 -18.89
C ASP A 185 -9.86 0.73 -17.59
N ILE A 186 -9.09 0.75 -16.51
CA ILE A 186 -9.49 1.24 -15.18
C ILE A 186 -8.95 2.67 -14.99
N SER A 187 -9.76 3.53 -14.38
CA SER A 187 -9.34 4.83 -13.85
C SER A 187 -9.59 4.87 -12.34
N TYR A 188 -8.67 5.43 -11.56
CA TYR A 188 -8.80 5.56 -10.11
C TYR A 188 -9.43 6.89 -9.68
N THR A 189 -10.38 7.40 -10.47
CA THR A 189 -11.06 8.66 -10.17
C THR A 189 -12.07 8.48 -9.04
N HIS A 190 -12.22 9.52 -8.21
CA HIS A 190 -13.18 9.51 -7.11
C HIS A 190 -14.59 9.18 -7.60
N THR A 191 -15.14 8.07 -7.11
CA THR A 191 -16.56 7.77 -7.25
C THR A 191 -17.23 8.07 -5.91
N GLY A 192 -18.42 8.67 -5.91
CA GLY A 192 -19.15 8.95 -4.67
C GLY A 192 -19.66 7.69 -3.93
N GLN A 193 -19.34 6.50 -4.45
CA GLN A 193 -19.71 5.22 -3.86
C GLN A 193 -18.52 4.63 -3.07
N PRO A 194 -18.76 3.82 -2.03
CA PRO A 194 -17.70 3.09 -1.34
C PRO A 194 -16.96 2.14 -2.28
N ASP A 195 -15.63 2.08 -2.17
CA ASP A 195 -14.84 1.15 -2.97
C ASP A 195 -14.89 -0.24 -2.30
N LEU A 196 -15.64 -1.18 -2.89
CA LEU A 196 -15.74 -2.55 -2.39
C LEU A 196 -14.68 -3.44 -3.05
N TYR A 197 -14.18 -4.43 -2.31
CA TYR A 197 -13.37 -5.47 -2.91
C TYR A 197 -14.29 -6.43 -3.66
N ILE A 198 -14.02 -6.61 -4.96
CA ILE A 198 -14.71 -7.57 -5.80
C ILE A 198 -13.69 -8.61 -6.21
N HIS A 199 -13.86 -9.84 -5.74
CA HIS A 199 -13.06 -10.95 -6.22
C HIS A 199 -13.34 -11.14 -7.72
N LYS A 200 -12.28 -11.06 -8.54
CA LYS A 200 -12.38 -11.30 -9.97
C LYS A 200 -11.87 -12.72 -10.21
N ASP A 201 -12.81 -13.59 -10.61
CA ASP A 201 -12.55 -14.97 -11.07
C ASP A 201 -11.67 -15.00 -12.33
#